data_AF-A0A6N4T892-F1
#
_entry.id   AF-A0A6N4T892-F1
#
_cell.length_a   1.000
_cell.length_b   1.000
_cell.length_c   1.000
_cell.angle_alpha   90.00
_cell.angle_beta   90.00
_cell.angle_gamma   90.00
#
_symmetry.space_group_name_H-M   'P 1'
#
loop_
_entity.id
_entity.type
_entity.pdbx_description
1 polymer ?
#
loop_
_entity_poly.entity_id
_entity_poly.type
_entity_poly.pdbx_seq_one_letter_code
_entity_poly.pdbx_strand_id
1 'polypeptide(L)'
;MHWRNHPALKSKLHPEYPDDLQVIVHDGGPRLTERRPELVWVRINGLENEVLSGTVLNAPTQLQSVRQNQQIQFALAGVEHPVMLTAKYLQEKSAWNIQPCDKCGFTHMFDAPSDLIKVIFPNIPADAEMEGFTSFYPLCGGVQIIESRTIAPLAEIKRPWWKFWSS
;
A
#
# COMPACT_ATOMS: atom_id res chain seq x y z
N MET A 1 -3.95 16.21 -14.72
CA MET A 1 -5.30 15.63 -14.88
C MET A 1 -6.14 16.07 -13.67
N HIS A 2 -7.37 16.53 -13.83
CA HIS A 2 -8.19 16.93 -12.69
C HIS A 2 -8.88 15.69 -12.08
N TRP A 3 -8.80 15.51 -10.76
CA TRP A 3 -9.36 14.35 -10.06
C TRP A 3 -10.86 14.11 -10.31
N ARG A 4 -11.68 15.16 -10.45
CA ARG A 4 -13.12 15.06 -10.79
C ARG A 4 -13.41 14.26 -12.07
N ASN A 5 -12.45 14.17 -12.98
CA ASN A 5 -12.60 13.42 -14.23
C ASN A 5 -12.05 11.99 -14.12
N HIS A 6 -11.55 11.59 -12.94
CA HIS A 6 -11.00 10.26 -12.74
C HIS A 6 -12.13 9.21 -12.77
N PRO A 7 -12.13 8.27 -13.73
CA PRO A 7 -13.26 7.37 -13.95
C PRO A 7 -13.57 6.49 -12.74
N ALA A 8 -12.53 6.04 -12.02
CA ALA A 8 -12.69 5.20 -10.84
C ALA A 8 -13.24 5.94 -9.59
N LEU A 9 -13.41 7.27 -9.64
CA LEU A 9 -14.06 8.03 -8.55
C LEU A 9 -15.57 8.14 -8.71
N LYS A 10 -16.12 8.05 -9.92
CA LYS A 10 -17.55 8.32 -10.18
C LYS A 10 -18.51 7.52 -9.32
N SER A 11 -18.18 6.27 -8.99
CA SER A 11 -19.02 5.40 -8.16
C SER A 11 -18.70 5.46 -6.66
N LYS A 12 -17.70 6.24 -6.24
CA LYS A 12 -17.19 6.29 -4.86
C LYS A 12 -17.55 7.59 -4.13
N LEU A 13 -17.96 8.62 -4.86
CA LEU A 13 -18.29 9.94 -4.32
C LEU A 13 -19.68 9.95 -3.68
N HIS A 14 -19.85 10.75 -2.63
CA HIS A 14 -21.13 10.93 -1.97
C HIS A 14 -22.15 11.62 -2.90
N PRO A 15 -23.41 11.14 -2.99
CA PRO A 15 -24.42 11.72 -3.88
C PRO A 15 -24.72 13.20 -3.62
N GLU A 16 -24.72 13.61 -2.36
CA GLU A 16 -25.03 15.00 -1.93
C GLU A 16 -23.78 15.85 -1.68
N TYR A 17 -22.59 15.23 -1.62
CA TYR A 17 -21.32 15.90 -1.32
C TYR A 17 -20.27 15.45 -2.36
N PRO A 18 -20.22 16.09 -3.54
CA PRO A 18 -19.53 15.54 -4.73
C PRO A 18 -18.00 15.51 -4.62
N ASP A 19 -17.44 16.06 -3.54
CA ASP A 19 -16.01 16.03 -3.26
C ASP A 19 -15.66 15.05 -2.12
N ASP A 20 -16.66 14.42 -1.50
CA ASP A 20 -16.49 13.58 -0.32
C ASP A 20 -16.59 12.09 -0.70
N LEU A 21 -15.71 11.26 -0.12
CA LEU A 21 -15.77 9.80 -0.24
C LEU A 21 -15.33 9.12 1.06
N GLN A 22 -15.55 7.81 1.12
CA GLN A 22 -15.04 6.97 2.20
C GLN A 22 -13.66 6.40 1.86
N VAL A 23 -12.71 6.57 2.78
CA VAL A 23 -11.32 6.10 2.66
C VAL A 23 -10.99 5.22 3.86
N ILE A 24 -10.28 4.12 3.60
CA ILE A 24 -9.73 3.25 4.65
C ILE A 24 -8.46 3.88 5.18
N VAL A 25 -8.45 4.21 6.47
CA VAL A 25 -7.30 4.74 7.21
C VAL A 25 -6.78 3.68 8.19
N HIS A 26 -5.50 3.74 8.54
CA HIS A 26 -4.86 2.74 9.40
C HIS A 26 -3.62 3.29 10.12
N ASP A 27 -3.22 2.66 11.23
CA ASP A 27 -1.94 2.91 11.91
C ASP A 27 -0.82 1.96 11.42
N GLY A 28 -1.15 1.03 10.53
CA GLY A 28 -0.25 0.02 9.97
C GLY A 28 -0.99 -1.30 9.75
N GLY A 29 -0.30 -2.29 9.20
CA GLY A 29 -0.77 -3.65 9.09
C GLY A 29 -0.65 -4.43 10.40
N PRO A 30 -1.20 -5.65 10.45
CA PRO A 30 -1.29 -6.48 11.67
C PRO A 30 0.07 -6.93 12.23
N ARG A 31 1.16 -6.72 11.49
CA ARG A 31 2.53 -6.96 11.98
C ARG A 31 3.07 -5.80 12.82
N LEU A 32 2.54 -4.58 12.66
CA LEU A 32 3.01 -3.37 13.34
C LEU A 32 2.06 -2.88 14.45
N THR A 33 0.77 -3.16 14.33
CA THR A 33 -0.25 -2.68 15.26
C THR A 33 -1.42 -3.64 15.37
N GLU A 34 -2.07 -3.68 16.53
CA GLU A 34 -3.32 -4.42 16.75
C GLU A 34 -4.57 -3.61 16.36
N ARG A 35 -4.40 -2.30 16.10
CA ARG A 35 -5.51 -1.43 15.72
C ARG A 35 -5.98 -1.78 14.32
N ARG A 36 -7.28 -1.97 14.18
CA ARG A 36 -7.90 -2.29 12.89
C ARG A 36 -8.02 -1.04 12.02
N PRO A 37 -7.93 -1.18 10.70
CA PRO A 37 -8.23 -0.09 9.78
C PRO A 37 -9.68 0.38 9.96
N GLU A 38 -9.92 1.67 9.78
CA GLU A 38 -11.23 2.30 9.93
C GLU A 38 -11.64 3.00 8.64
N LEU A 39 -12.95 3.13 8.41
CA LEU A 39 -13.50 3.87 7.28
C LEU A 39 -13.86 5.28 7.73
N VAL A 40 -13.31 6.30 7.06
CA VAL A 40 -13.58 7.72 7.38
C VAL A 40 -13.99 8.47 6.12
N TRP A 41 -14.80 9.50 6.30
CA TRP A 41 -15.12 10.46 5.26
C TRP A 41 -13.95 11.40 5.02
N VAL A 42 -13.63 11.62 3.75
CA VAL A 42 -12.54 12.48 3.30
C VAL A 42 -13.04 13.37 2.18
N ARG A 43 -12.76 14.67 2.27
CA ARG A 43 -12.96 15.62 1.18
C ARG A 43 -11.73 15.70 0.31
N ILE A 44 -11.85 15.32 -0.97
CA ILE A 44 -10.74 15.41 -1.94
C ILE A 44 -10.38 16.89 -2.15
N ASN A 45 -9.09 17.19 -2.13
CA ASN A 45 -8.57 18.50 -2.49
C ASN A 45 -7.48 18.47 -3.57
N GLY A 46 -6.96 17.31 -3.96
CA GLY A 46 -5.90 17.21 -4.96
C GLY A 46 -5.67 15.80 -5.50
N LEU A 47 -4.94 15.74 -6.62
CA LEU A 47 -4.42 14.53 -7.25
C LEU A 47 -3.05 14.85 -7.84
N GLU A 48 -2.06 14.06 -7.46
CA GLU A 48 -0.69 14.16 -7.96
C GLU A 48 -0.11 12.75 -8.11
N ASN A 49 0.43 12.43 -9.29
CA ASN A 49 1.08 11.15 -9.57
C ASN A 49 0.24 9.92 -9.16
N GLU A 50 -1.05 9.90 -9.51
CA GLU A 50 -2.03 8.86 -9.14
C GLU A 50 -2.37 8.75 -7.64
N VAL A 51 -1.85 9.67 -6.81
CA VAL A 51 -2.14 9.76 -5.37
C VAL A 51 -3.10 10.92 -5.13
N LEU A 52 -4.24 10.62 -4.51
CA LEU A 52 -5.22 11.60 -4.10
C LEU A 52 -4.82 12.20 -2.74
N SER A 53 -5.14 13.47 -2.54
CA SER A 53 -5.05 14.14 -1.25
C SER A 53 -6.43 14.60 -0.79
N GLY A 54 -6.62 14.65 0.53
CA GLY A 54 -7.88 15.12 1.09
C GLY A 54 -7.86 15.35 2.59
N THR A 55 -8.90 16.01 3.07
CA THR A 55 -9.11 16.35 4.47
C THR A 55 -10.04 15.35 5.14
N VAL A 56 -9.61 14.75 6.25
CA VAL A 56 -10.43 13.85 7.08
C VAL A 56 -11.59 14.61 7.74
N LEU A 57 -12.82 14.16 7.55
CA LEU A 57 -14.04 14.85 8.00
C LEU A 57 -14.57 14.36 9.35
N ASN A 58 -14.31 13.10 9.72
CA ASN A 58 -14.67 12.53 11.01
C ASN A 58 -13.46 11.82 11.65
N ALA A 59 -13.34 11.92 12.97
CA ALA A 59 -12.25 11.25 13.69
C ALA A 59 -12.42 9.73 13.67
N PRO A 60 -11.35 8.95 13.44
CA PRO A 60 -11.34 7.52 13.71
C PRO A 60 -11.45 7.27 15.23
N THR A 61 -11.96 6.11 15.61
CA THR A 61 -12.29 5.77 16.99
C THR A 61 -11.11 5.21 17.78
N GLN A 62 -10.22 4.46 17.12
CA GLN A 62 -9.09 3.79 17.78
C GLN A 62 -7.72 4.21 17.21
N LEU A 63 -7.67 4.74 15.98
CA LEU A 63 -6.41 5.13 15.35
C LEU A 63 -5.77 6.33 16.04
N GLN A 64 -4.43 6.33 16.12
CA GLN A 64 -3.66 7.40 16.75
C GLN A 64 -2.97 8.33 15.75
N SER A 65 -2.66 7.80 14.55
CA SER A 65 -1.93 8.55 13.52
C SER A 65 -2.81 9.44 12.65
N VAL A 66 -4.14 9.26 12.74
CA VAL A 66 -5.14 9.96 11.92
C VAL A 66 -6.13 10.71 12.81
N ARG A 67 -6.38 11.97 12.51
CA ARG A 67 -7.28 12.87 13.25
C ARG A 67 -8.23 13.59 12.30
N GLN A 68 -9.36 14.06 12.83
CA GLN A 68 -10.23 14.96 12.09
C GLN A 68 -9.48 16.23 11.66
N ASN A 69 -9.80 16.76 10.49
CA ASN A 69 -9.16 17.90 9.84
C ASN A 69 -7.70 17.67 9.40
N GLN A 70 -7.19 16.46 9.54
CA GLN A 70 -5.86 16.10 9.02
C GLN A 70 -5.88 15.94 7.51
N GLN A 71 -4.81 16.40 6.85
CA GLN A 71 -4.52 16.08 5.46
C GLN A 71 -3.94 14.68 5.35
N ILE A 72 -4.49 13.87 4.47
CA ILE A 72 -3.98 12.53 4.16
C ILE A 72 -3.80 12.34 2.67
N GLN A 73 -2.95 11.38 2.32
CA GLN A 73 -2.79 10.88 0.96
C GLN A 73 -3.37 9.48 0.87
N PHE A 74 -3.98 9.14 -0.26
CA PHE A 74 -4.61 7.83 -0.46
C PHE A 74 -4.58 7.43 -1.94
N ALA A 75 -4.53 6.13 -2.19
CA ALA A 75 -4.59 5.58 -3.53
C ALA A 75 -5.94 4.93 -3.79
N LEU A 76 -6.39 5.05 -5.04
CA LEU A 76 -7.46 4.24 -5.55
C LEU A 76 -6.96 2.80 -5.62
N ALA A 77 -7.37 2.02 -4.64
CA ALA A 77 -7.18 0.60 -4.63
C ALA A 77 -8.14 -0.04 -5.64
N GLY A 78 -7.76 -1.15 -6.28
CA GLY A 78 -8.70 -2.06 -6.95
C GLY A 78 -9.75 -2.70 -6.01
N VAL A 79 -9.98 -2.09 -4.84
CA VAL A 79 -10.94 -2.49 -3.81
C VAL A 79 -12.06 -1.43 -3.70
N GLU A 80 -13.06 -1.74 -2.89
CA GLU A 80 -14.27 -0.93 -2.72
C GLU A 80 -13.98 0.50 -2.27
N HIS A 81 -13.06 0.69 -1.33
CA HIS A 81 -12.69 2.00 -0.79
C HIS A 81 -11.22 2.31 -1.03
N PRO A 82 -10.85 3.55 -1.37
CA PRO A 82 -9.45 3.96 -1.43
C PRO A 82 -8.76 3.77 -0.08
N VAL A 83 -7.44 3.64 -0.12
CA VAL A 83 -6.65 3.28 1.06
C VAL A 83 -5.61 4.36 1.30
N MET A 84 -5.54 4.82 2.55
CA MET A 84 -4.55 5.78 3.01
C MET A 84 -3.12 5.27 2.74
N LEU A 85 -2.24 6.16 2.31
CA LEU A 85 -0.82 5.93 2.15
C LEU A 85 -0.08 6.74 3.20
N THR A 86 0.82 6.09 3.94
CA THR A 86 1.64 6.79 4.94
C THR A 86 2.77 7.58 4.27
N ALA A 87 3.16 8.69 4.88
CA ALA A 87 4.27 9.50 4.38
C ALA A 87 5.57 8.69 4.25
N LYS A 88 5.83 7.81 5.23
CA LYS A 88 7.00 6.93 5.22
C LYS A 88 6.95 5.91 4.07
N TYR A 89 5.80 5.28 3.84
CA TYR A 89 5.63 4.40 2.68
C TYR A 89 5.89 5.14 1.37
N LEU A 90 5.35 6.35 1.21
CA LEU A 90 5.54 7.15 -0.01
C LEU A 90 6.99 7.53 -0.26
N GLN A 91 7.76 7.82 0.79
CA GLN A 91 9.20 8.09 0.70
C GLN A 91 9.99 6.85 0.24
N GLU A 92 9.60 5.66 0.69
CA GLU A 92 10.30 4.42 0.35
C GLU A 92 9.84 3.81 -0.97
N LYS A 93 8.60 4.07 -1.41
CA LYS A 93 7.93 3.41 -2.55
C LYS A 93 8.78 3.39 -3.83
N SER A 94 9.54 4.44 -4.11
CA SER A 94 10.34 4.54 -5.34
C SER A 94 11.49 3.54 -5.40
N ALA A 95 11.96 3.02 -4.26
CA ALA A 95 13.02 2.02 -4.19
C ALA A 95 12.53 0.58 -4.43
N TRP A 96 11.22 0.37 -4.51
CA TRP A 96 10.62 -0.96 -4.56
C TRP A 96 9.75 -1.17 -5.79
N ASN A 97 9.76 -2.39 -6.31
CA ASN A 97 8.76 -2.92 -7.21
C ASN A 97 7.75 -3.71 -6.35
N ILE A 98 6.48 -3.30 -6.38
CA ILE A 98 5.41 -3.92 -5.59
C ILE A 98 4.46 -4.57 -6.56
N GLN A 99 4.45 -5.90 -6.57
CA GLN A 99 3.52 -6.66 -7.40
C GLN A 99 2.09 -6.51 -6.85
N PRO A 100 1.06 -6.49 -7.73
CA PRO A 100 -0.33 -6.47 -7.29
C PRO A 100 -0.63 -7.64 -6.35
N CYS A 101 -1.47 -7.40 -5.34
CA CYS A 101 -1.95 -8.46 -4.47
C CYS A 101 -2.67 -9.54 -5.29
N ASP A 102 -2.31 -10.81 -5.09
CA ASP A 102 -2.84 -11.95 -5.85
C ASP A 102 -4.37 -12.14 -5.74
N LYS A 103 -4.99 -11.59 -4.70
CA LYS A 103 -6.42 -11.74 -4.42
C LYS A 103 -7.27 -10.53 -4.78
N CYS A 104 -6.76 -9.31 -4.60
CA CYS A 104 -7.55 -8.09 -4.84
C CYS A 104 -6.90 -7.09 -5.81
N GLY A 105 -5.70 -7.38 -6.32
CA GLY A 105 -4.99 -6.52 -7.25
C GLY A 105 -4.47 -5.21 -6.66
N PHE A 106 -4.50 -5.03 -5.34
CA PHE A 106 -3.97 -3.81 -4.71
C PHE A 106 -2.45 -3.70 -4.90
N THR A 107 -1.98 -2.53 -5.34
CA THR A 107 -0.58 -2.28 -5.76
C THR A 107 0.20 -1.41 -4.78
N HIS A 108 -0.40 -1.04 -3.66
CA HIS A 108 0.26 -0.29 -2.60
C HIS A 108 0.34 -1.13 -1.31
N MET A 109 1.01 -0.58 -0.30
CA MET A 109 1.20 -1.22 1.00
C MET A 109 0.69 -0.30 2.10
N PHE A 110 0.21 -0.91 3.18
CA PHE A 110 -0.11 -0.19 4.41
C PHE A 110 1.18 0.33 5.06
N ASP A 111 2.16 -0.55 5.14
CA ASP A 111 3.39 -0.34 5.88
C ASP A 111 4.54 0.03 4.95
N ALA A 112 5.47 0.83 5.47
CA ALA A 112 6.72 1.07 4.79
C ALA A 112 7.53 -0.24 4.73
N PRO A 113 8.16 -0.57 3.57
CA PRO A 113 8.97 -1.78 3.45
C PRO A 113 10.01 -1.94 4.56
N SER A 114 10.67 -0.87 4.99
CA SER A 114 11.67 -0.92 6.06
C SER A 114 11.10 -1.38 7.41
N ASP A 115 9.85 -1.03 7.73
CA ASP A 115 9.20 -1.46 8.97
C ASP A 115 8.81 -2.93 8.92
N LEU A 116 8.31 -3.39 7.77
CA LEU A 116 8.01 -4.80 7.57
C LEU A 116 9.27 -5.66 7.61
N ILE A 117 10.36 -5.23 6.98
CA ILE A 117 11.62 -5.98 6.99
C ILE A 117 12.11 -6.18 8.43
N LYS A 118 12.09 -5.13 9.26
CA LYS A 118 12.51 -5.20 10.67
C LYS A 118 11.68 -6.22 11.47
N VAL A 119 10.38 -6.31 11.21
CA VAL A 119 9.49 -7.22 11.96
C VAL A 119 9.51 -8.64 11.41
N ILE A 120 9.64 -8.82 10.08
CA ILE A 120 9.64 -10.13 9.43
C ILE A 120 11.02 -10.79 9.54
N PHE A 121 12.09 -10.01 9.47
CA PHE A 121 13.48 -10.47 9.47
C PHE A 121 14.29 -9.78 10.58
N PRO A 122 13.97 -10.01 11.87
CA PRO A 122 14.56 -9.27 12.99
C PRO A 122 16.06 -9.50 13.17
N ASN A 123 16.60 -10.59 12.61
CA ASN A 123 18.00 -10.98 12.73
C ASN A 123 18.82 -10.72 11.45
N ILE A 124 18.33 -9.84 10.56
CA ILE A 124 19.06 -9.49 9.36
C ILE A 124 20.36 -8.74 9.73
N PRO A 125 21.53 -9.13 9.18
CA PRO A 125 22.77 -8.39 9.40
C PRO A 125 22.64 -6.92 9.00
N ALA A 126 23.35 -6.03 9.70
CA ALA A 126 23.25 -4.58 9.48
C ALA A 126 23.72 -4.14 8.09
N ASP A 127 24.58 -4.94 7.46
CA ASP A 127 25.14 -4.77 6.12
C ASP A 127 24.41 -5.57 5.04
N ALA A 128 23.40 -6.37 5.40
CA ALA A 128 22.64 -7.14 4.44
C ALA A 128 21.63 -6.25 3.70
N GLU A 129 21.64 -6.35 2.38
CA GLU A 129 20.65 -5.70 1.53
C GLU A 129 19.50 -6.67 1.21
N MET A 130 18.27 -6.15 1.25
CA MET A 130 17.08 -6.95 0.96
C MET A 130 16.77 -6.93 -0.54
N GLU A 131 16.90 -8.08 -1.20
CA GLU A 131 16.52 -8.26 -2.62
C GLU A 131 15.01 -8.26 -2.81
N GLY A 132 14.28 -8.92 -1.92
CA GLY A 132 12.84 -8.98 -1.98
C GLY A 132 12.24 -9.84 -0.89
N PHE A 133 10.95 -9.62 -0.63
CA PHE A 133 10.20 -10.34 0.38
C PHE A 133 8.72 -10.40 0.00
N THR A 134 7.96 -11.25 0.69
CA THR A 134 6.51 -11.31 0.56
C THR A 134 5.84 -10.71 1.79
N SER A 135 4.68 -10.08 1.58
CA SER A 135 3.83 -9.58 2.65
C SER A 135 2.37 -9.94 2.39
N PHE A 136 1.57 -9.99 3.44
CA PHE A 136 0.13 -10.24 3.35
C PHE A 136 -0.62 -8.91 3.37
N TYR A 137 -1.57 -8.75 2.45
CA TYR A 137 -2.42 -7.56 2.40
C TYR A 137 -3.45 -7.59 3.53
N PRO A 138 -3.51 -6.56 4.41
CA PRO A 138 -4.34 -6.61 5.62
C PRO A 138 -5.84 -6.77 5.40
N LEU A 139 -6.38 -6.31 4.26
CA LEU A 139 -7.84 -6.31 4.05
C LEU A 139 -8.38 -7.61 3.44
N CYS A 140 -7.63 -8.26 2.54
CA CYS A 140 -8.10 -9.46 1.85
C CYS A 140 -7.31 -10.73 2.23
N GLY A 141 -6.15 -10.59 2.87
CA GLY A 141 -5.26 -11.69 3.23
C GLY A 141 -4.46 -12.28 2.07
N GLY A 142 -4.54 -11.69 0.87
CA GLY A 142 -3.73 -12.11 -0.27
C GLY A 142 -2.26 -11.73 -0.11
N VAL A 143 -1.41 -12.27 -0.99
CA VAL A 143 0.04 -12.08 -0.95
C VAL A 143 0.45 -10.99 -1.94
N GLN A 144 1.43 -10.18 -1.53
CA GLN A 144 2.16 -9.25 -2.38
C GLN A 144 3.64 -9.63 -2.37
N ILE A 145 4.28 -9.55 -3.55
CA ILE A 145 5.72 -9.70 -3.72
C ILE A 145 6.31 -8.29 -3.81
N ILE A 146 7.36 -8.04 -3.04
CA ILE A 146 8.06 -6.76 -2.94
C ILE A 146 9.53 -6.99 -3.29
N GLU A 147 10.03 -6.33 -4.31
CA GLU A 147 11.39 -6.51 -4.83
C GLU A 147 12.13 -5.17 -4.82
N SER A 148 13.39 -5.17 -4.40
CA SER A 148 14.24 -3.99 -4.48
C SER A 148 14.49 -3.64 -5.95
N ARG A 149 14.41 -2.36 -6.30
CA ARG A 149 14.81 -1.88 -7.64
C ARG A 149 16.31 -1.73 -7.78
N THR A 150 17.03 -1.68 -6.66
CA THR A 150 18.46 -1.37 -6.62
C THR A 150 19.29 -2.61 -6.93
N ILE A 151 18.76 -3.79 -6.64
CA ILE A 151 19.43 -5.06 -6.89
C ILE A 151 18.86 -5.63 -8.16
N ALA A 152 19.66 -5.63 -9.24
CA ALA A 152 19.27 -6.28 -10.48
C ALA A 152 18.93 -7.75 -10.18
N PRO A 153 17.81 -8.28 -10.70
CA PRO A 153 17.49 -9.69 -10.48
C PRO A 153 18.70 -10.52 -10.90
N LEU A 154 19.16 -11.40 -10.00
CA LEU A 154 20.09 -12.46 -10.37
C LEU A 154 19.48 -13.12 -11.61
N ALA A 155 20.18 -13.01 -12.74
CA ALA A 155 19.70 -13.53 -14.01
C ALA A 155 19.13 -14.92 -13.80
N GLU A 156 17.90 -15.16 -14.26
CA GLU A 156 17.26 -16.49 -14.21
C GLU A 156 18.31 -17.53 -14.59
N ILE A 157 18.73 -18.35 -13.61
CA ILE A 157 19.47 -19.55 -13.95
C ILE A 157 18.42 -20.45 -14.59
N LYS A 158 18.22 -20.29 -15.89
CA LYS A 158 17.48 -21.21 -16.76
C LYS A 158 18.23 -22.52 -16.72
N ARG A 159 18.02 -23.31 -15.67
CA ARG A 159 18.48 -24.68 -15.62
C ARG A 159 17.68 -25.42 -16.68
N PRO A 160 18.32 -25.91 -17.74
CA PRO A 160 17.57 -26.60 -18.76
C PRO A 160 17.02 -27.92 -18.22
N TRP A 161 15.75 -28.18 -18.49
CA TRP A 161 15.01 -29.36 -18.02
C TRP A 161 15.64 -30.70 -18.44
N TRP A 162 16.55 -30.71 -19.42
CA TRP A 162 17.25 -31.91 -19.89
C TRP A 162 18.46 -32.33 -19.04
N LYS A 163 18.92 -31.53 -18.07
CA LYS A 163 20.07 -31.91 -17.22
C LYS A 163 19.75 -32.86 -16.07
N PHE A 164 18.50 -33.35 -15.95
CA PHE A 164 18.12 -34.36 -14.95
C PHE A 164 18.49 -35.81 -15.33
N TRP A 165 18.99 -36.06 -16.55
CA TRP A 165 19.16 -37.42 -17.09
C TRP A 165 20.58 -37.73 -17.61
N SER A 166 21.62 -37.08 -17.09
CA SER A 166 22.99 -37.54 -17.31
C SER A 166 23.53 -38.12 -16.01
N SER A 167 23.60 -39.45 -15.96
CA SER A 167 24.26 -40.25 -14.92
C SER A 167 25.76 -40.05 -14.95
#